data_AF-A0A8J6FT16-F1
#
_entry.id   AF-A0A8J6FT16-F1
#
_cell.length_a   1.000
_cell.length_b   1.000
_cell.length_c   1.000
_cell.angle_alpha   90.00
_cell.angle_beta   90.00
_cell.angle_gamma   90.00
#
_symmetry.space_group_name_H-M   'P 1'
#
loop_
_entity.id
_entity.type
_entity.pdbx_description
1 polymer ?
#
loop_
_entity_poly.entity_id
_entity_poly.type
_entity_poly.pdbx_seq_one_letter_code
_entity_poly.pdbx_strand_id
1 'polypeptide(L)'
;LKALKELMRSLVQLQDELLFQFPETHYLIDGKKSKVDSDEEIPSDDDDDEMERKNLKMRKNNRPRKRKLEIKDYPEFMAKRFADFQTYRNSTLQKWHDKTKLTGKIGKTFAGSERSILMQIEQIMMDKERLRRRTQTKRSLYSILGKPQQDSAPLPEPVLDETKEVQTEGKSNFQLKELDEEIFDDDDFYHQLLRELIERKTTSLDPNDQVAMGRQWLAIQKLRSKIKKKVDTKASKGRKVRYHVHSKLVSFMAPIGHSTMNDEARTELYQSLFGQTKPSEVERI
;
A
#
# COMPACT_ATOMS: atom_id res chain seq x y z
N LEU A 1 27.79 0.29 -20.24
CA LEU A 1 27.21 -0.17 -21.53
C LEU A 1 27.32 -1.69 -21.75
N LYS A 2 28.49 -2.33 -21.57
CA LYS A 2 28.64 -3.79 -21.72
C LYS A 2 27.76 -4.60 -20.76
N ALA A 3 27.78 -4.25 -19.45
CA ALA A 3 26.94 -4.89 -18.44
C ALA A 3 25.42 -4.73 -18.71
N LEU A 4 24.99 -3.55 -19.18
CA LEU A 4 23.60 -3.32 -19.56
C LEU A 4 23.18 -4.21 -20.75
N LYS A 5 24.03 -4.31 -21.78
CA LYS A 5 23.79 -5.20 -22.93
C LYS A 5 23.66 -6.66 -22.51
N GLU A 6 24.49 -7.09 -21.56
CA GLU A 6 24.46 -8.44 -21.02
C GLU A 6 23.20 -8.71 -20.20
N LEU A 7 22.78 -7.76 -19.35
CA LEU A 7 21.51 -7.83 -18.64
C LEU A 7 20.32 -7.96 -19.59
N MET A 8 20.25 -7.12 -20.64
CA MET A 8 19.16 -7.19 -21.62
C MET A 8 19.15 -8.52 -22.37
N ARG A 9 20.32 -9.11 -22.68
CA ARG A 9 20.42 -10.46 -23.25
C ARG A 9 19.86 -11.51 -22.32
N SER A 10 20.22 -11.46 -21.04
CA SER A 10 19.74 -12.40 -20.02
C SER A 10 18.23 -12.31 -19.84
N LEU A 11 17.67 -11.09 -19.82
CA LEU A 11 16.22 -10.88 -19.72
C LEU A 11 15.46 -11.44 -20.93
N VAL A 12 15.98 -11.25 -22.15
CA VAL A 12 15.36 -11.82 -23.36
C VAL A 12 15.44 -13.34 -23.37
N GLN A 13 16.56 -13.93 -22.93
CA GLN A 13 16.69 -15.38 -22.81
C GLN A 13 15.72 -15.96 -21.78
N LEU A 14 15.56 -15.30 -20.63
CA LEU A 14 14.57 -15.68 -19.64
C LEU A 14 13.16 -15.62 -20.22
N GLN A 15 12.83 -14.56 -20.95
CA GLN A 15 11.53 -14.42 -21.61
C GLN A 15 11.31 -15.51 -22.66
N ASP A 16 12.33 -15.86 -23.45
CA ASP A 16 12.25 -16.96 -24.39
C ASP A 16 11.97 -18.30 -23.67
N GLU A 17 12.63 -18.57 -22.56
CA GLU A 17 12.39 -19.80 -21.79
C GLU A 17 10.99 -19.84 -21.18
N LEU A 18 10.49 -18.71 -20.65
CA LEU A 18 9.13 -18.62 -20.09
C LEU A 18 8.06 -18.81 -21.18
N LEU A 19 8.25 -18.22 -22.37
CA LEU A 19 7.32 -18.41 -23.49
C LEU A 19 7.43 -19.80 -24.11
N PHE A 20 8.57 -20.49 -23.98
CA PHE A 20 8.72 -21.85 -24.48
C PHE A 20 8.08 -22.89 -23.53
N GLN A 21 7.83 -22.54 -22.27
CA GLN A 21 7.14 -23.46 -21.33
C GLN A 21 5.70 -23.75 -21.74
N PHE A 22 5.06 -22.85 -22.48
CA PHE A 22 3.67 -23.00 -22.90
C PHE A 22 3.59 -23.19 -24.43
N PRO A 23 3.06 -24.33 -24.92
CA PRO A 23 2.94 -24.58 -26.37
C PRO A 23 2.18 -23.49 -27.12
N GLU A 24 1.15 -22.94 -26.49
CA GLU A 24 0.33 -21.86 -27.03
C GLU A 24 1.14 -20.57 -27.29
N THR A 25 2.34 -20.39 -26.73
CA THR A 25 3.17 -19.19 -26.92
C THR A 25 4.41 -19.42 -27.78
N HIS A 26 4.64 -20.64 -28.29
CA HIS A 26 5.83 -20.96 -29.11
C HIS A 26 5.94 -20.10 -30.38
N TYR A 27 4.80 -19.73 -30.99
CA TYR A 27 4.78 -18.87 -32.18
C TYR A 27 5.41 -17.48 -31.95
N LEU A 28 5.46 -17.00 -30.70
CA LEU A 28 6.07 -15.72 -30.30
C LEU A 28 7.61 -15.78 -30.28
N ILE A 29 8.17 -16.98 -30.28
CA ILE A 29 9.63 -17.22 -30.34
C ILE A 29 10.04 -17.59 -31.76
N ASP A 30 9.31 -18.51 -32.38
CA ASP A 30 9.66 -19.11 -33.67
C ASP A 30 9.17 -18.31 -34.89
N GLY A 31 8.28 -17.32 -34.68
CA GLY A 31 7.73 -16.47 -35.74
C GLY A 31 6.81 -17.19 -36.73
N LYS A 32 6.55 -18.49 -36.53
CA LYS A 32 5.58 -19.28 -37.29
C LYS A 32 4.25 -19.24 -36.57
N LYS A 33 3.26 -18.50 -37.08
CA LYS A 33 1.86 -18.65 -36.66
C LYS A 33 1.41 -20.07 -37.02
N SER A 34 1.21 -20.94 -36.04
CA SER A 34 0.47 -22.18 -36.27
C SER A 34 -0.96 -21.81 -36.61
N LYS A 35 -1.49 -22.37 -37.71
CA LYS A 35 -2.92 -22.32 -38.00
C LYS A 35 -3.67 -22.88 -36.79
N VAL A 36 -4.65 -22.12 -36.31
CA VAL A 36 -5.63 -22.61 -35.34
C VAL A 36 -6.60 -23.48 -36.13
N ASP A 37 -6.33 -24.77 -36.19
CA ASP A 37 -7.38 -25.74 -36.51
C ASP A 37 -8.03 -26.12 -35.19
N SER A 38 -9.30 -25.76 -35.10
CA SER A 38 -10.25 -26.14 -34.07
C SER A 38 -10.49 -27.64 -34.18
N ASP A 39 -9.86 -28.42 -33.30
CA ASP A 39 -10.32 -29.79 -33.02
C ASP A 39 -10.29 -30.01 -31.51
N GLU A 40 -11.43 -29.75 -30.87
CA GLU A 40 -11.68 -30.15 -29.49
C GLU A 40 -11.92 -31.67 -29.46
N GLU A 41 -10.85 -32.46 -29.54
CA GLU A 41 -10.89 -33.84 -29.07
C GLU A 41 -10.44 -33.89 -27.60
N ILE A 42 -11.32 -34.42 -26.77
CA ILE A 42 -11.12 -34.58 -25.32
C ILE A 42 -10.00 -35.61 -25.11
N PRO A 43 -8.85 -35.25 -24.49
CA PRO A 43 -7.81 -36.23 -24.19
C PRO A 43 -8.28 -37.17 -23.09
N SER A 44 -8.24 -38.47 -23.36
CA SER A 44 -8.48 -39.54 -22.40
C SER A 44 -7.32 -39.62 -21.39
N ASP A 45 -7.67 -39.92 -20.13
CA ASP A 45 -6.91 -39.81 -18.86
C ASP A 45 -5.65 -40.71 -18.72
N ASP A 46 -5.16 -41.33 -19.81
CA ASP A 46 -4.04 -42.30 -19.77
C ASP A 46 -2.75 -41.81 -20.49
N ASP A 47 -2.73 -40.58 -21.03
CA ASP A 47 -1.65 -40.09 -21.94
C ASP A 47 -0.84 -38.88 -21.43
N ASP A 48 -1.04 -38.43 -20.18
CA ASP A 48 -0.37 -37.24 -19.63
C ASP A 48 1.16 -37.40 -19.55
N ASP A 49 1.64 -38.60 -19.20
CA ASP A 49 3.07 -38.93 -19.14
C ASP A 49 3.75 -38.93 -20.53
N GLU A 50 3.00 -39.25 -21.60
CA GLU A 50 3.55 -39.31 -22.95
C GLU A 50 3.66 -37.91 -23.58
N MET A 51 2.67 -37.06 -23.31
CA MET A 51 2.66 -35.63 -23.66
C MET A 51 3.79 -34.87 -22.95
N GLU A 52 4.03 -35.13 -21.67
CA GLU A 52 5.11 -34.49 -20.92
C GLU A 52 6.49 -34.92 -21.45
N ARG A 53 6.67 -36.21 -21.78
CA ARG A 53 7.90 -36.74 -22.41
C ARG A 53 8.13 -36.19 -23.83
N LYS A 54 7.09 -36.03 -24.65
CA LYS A 54 7.18 -35.39 -25.98
C LYS A 54 7.55 -33.91 -25.87
N ASN A 55 6.95 -33.18 -24.93
CA ASN A 55 7.32 -31.79 -24.62
C ASN A 55 8.77 -31.67 -24.13
N LEU A 56 9.22 -32.54 -23.22
CA LEU A 56 10.62 -32.59 -22.75
C LEU A 56 11.62 -32.88 -23.88
N LYS A 57 11.26 -33.75 -24.83
CA LYS A 57 12.07 -34.03 -26.03
C LYS A 57 12.10 -32.84 -27.00
N MET A 58 10.98 -32.15 -27.22
CA MET A 58 10.96 -30.88 -27.98
C MET A 58 11.81 -29.79 -27.32
N ARG A 59 11.76 -29.65 -25.98
CA ARG A 59 12.57 -28.71 -25.18
C ARG A 59 14.08 -28.93 -25.32
N LYS A 60 14.52 -30.18 -25.54
CA LYS A 60 15.95 -30.49 -25.76
C LYS A 60 16.42 -30.14 -27.18
N ASN A 61 15.55 -30.25 -28.19
CA ASN A 61 15.94 -30.07 -29.59
C ASN A 61 15.68 -28.66 -30.15
N ASN A 62 14.72 -27.91 -29.62
CA ASN A 62 14.35 -26.57 -30.09
C ASN A 62 14.58 -25.49 -29.01
N ARG A 63 15.83 -25.33 -28.57
CA ARG A 63 16.17 -24.19 -27.72
C ARG A 63 16.04 -22.88 -28.51
N PRO A 64 15.50 -21.81 -27.91
CA PRO A 64 15.45 -20.49 -28.53
C PRO A 64 16.85 -20.08 -29.01
N ARG A 65 16.98 -19.74 -30.29
CA ARG A 65 18.28 -19.36 -30.86
C ARG A 65 18.79 -18.09 -30.19
N LYS A 66 20.01 -18.12 -29.67
CA LYS A 66 20.66 -16.94 -29.07
C LYS A 66 20.77 -15.82 -30.11
N ARG A 67 20.00 -14.75 -29.93
CA ARG A 67 19.99 -13.58 -30.83
C ARG A 67 21.12 -12.62 -30.47
N LYS A 68 21.84 -12.11 -31.48
CA LYS A 68 22.86 -11.07 -31.31
C LYS A 68 22.25 -9.70 -31.65
N LEU A 69 21.47 -9.12 -30.74
CA LEU A 69 20.97 -7.75 -30.88
C LEU A 69 22.02 -6.72 -30.41
N GLU A 70 21.99 -5.54 -31.02
CA GLU A 70 22.64 -4.36 -30.49
C GLU A 70 21.78 -3.69 -29.42
N ILE A 71 22.38 -2.82 -28.59
CA ILE A 71 21.68 -2.17 -27.47
C ILE A 71 20.49 -1.34 -27.97
N LYS A 72 20.63 -0.72 -29.16
CA LYS A 72 19.63 0.16 -29.77
C LYS A 72 18.39 -0.59 -30.26
N ASP A 73 18.52 -1.88 -30.56
CA ASP A 73 17.43 -2.67 -31.16
C ASP A 73 16.50 -3.28 -30.10
N TYR A 74 16.94 -3.35 -28.84
CA TYR A 74 16.16 -3.97 -27.76
C TYR A 74 14.79 -3.31 -27.52
N PRO A 75 14.66 -1.97 -27.48
CA PRO A 75 13.36 -1.33 -27.25
C PRO A 75 12.32 -1.74 -28.31
N GLU A 76 12.68 -1.68 -29.59
CA GLU A 76 11.79 -2.03 -30.70
C GLU A 76 11.45 -3.53 -30.69
N PHE A 77 12.46 -4.38 -30.45
CA PHE A 77 12.27 -5.82 -30.31
C PHE A 77 11.29 -6.16 -29.17
N MET A 78 11.47 -5.57 -28.00
CA MET A 78 10.60 -5.79 -26.84
C MET A 78 9.20 -5.25 -27.07
N ALA A 79 9.05 -4.09 -27.72
CA ALA A 79 7.76 -3.53 -28.09
C ALA A 79 7.00 -4.43 -29.06
N LYS A 80 7.67 -4.93 -30.11
CA LYS A 80 7.09 -5.87 -31.08
C LYS A 80 6.61 -7.14 -30.39
N ARG A 81 7.49 -7.76 -29.58
CA ARG A 81 7.14 -8.97 -28.84
C ARG A 81 6.00 -8.75 -27.86
N PHE A 82 5.99 -7.61 -27.16
CA PHE A 82 4.89 -7.27 -26.26
C PHE A 82 3.57 -7.15 -27.03
N ALA A 83 3.58 -6.49 -28.20
CA ALA A 83 2.42 -6.38 -29.09
C ALA A 83 1.92 -7.76 -29.55
N ASP A 84 2.82 -8.63 -30.01
CA ASP A 84 2.48 -9.99 -30.44
C ASP A 84 1.88 -10.82 -29.28
N PHE A 85 2.40 -10.67 -28.06
CA PHE A 85 1.89 -11.34 -26.86
C PHE A 85 0.52 -10.81 -26.39
N GLN A 86 0.10 -9.61 -26.79
CA GLN A 86 -1.16 -9.03 -26.31
C GLN A 86 -2.36 -9.88 -26.69
N THR A 87 -2.36 -10.47 -27.89
CA THR A 87 -3.47 -11.32 -28.34
C THR A 87 -3.63 -12.53 -27.41
N TYR A 88 -2.54 -13.25 -27.14
CA TYR A 88 -2.52 -14.38 -26.21
C TYR A 88 -2.95 -13.98 -24.80
N ARG A 89 -2.36 -12.90 -24.26
CA ARG A 89 -2.71 -12.37 -22.93
C ARG A 89 -4.21 -12.08 -22.85
N ASN A 90 -4.75 -11.38 -23.85
CA ASN A 90 -6.14 -10.95 -23.87
C ASN A 90 -7.10 -12.14 -23.97
N SER A 91 -6.82 -13.12 -24.84
CA SER A 91 -7.63 -14.34 -24.96
C SER A 91 -7.60 -15.16 -23.68
N THR A 92 -6.43 -15.31 -23.05
CA THR A 92 -6.28 -16.06 -21.81
C THR A 92 -7.01 -15.39 -20.65
N LEU A 93 -6.90 -14.06 -20.51
CA LEU A 93 -7.64 -13.31 -19.50
C LEU A 93 -9.15 -13.47 -19.67
N GLN A 94 -9.65 -13.39 -20.90
CA GLN A 94 -11.07 -13.58 -21.20
C GLN A 94 -11.53 -15.01 -20.89
N LYS A 95 -10.77 -16.03 -21.34
CA LYS A 95 -11.05 -17.45 -21.06
C LYS A 95 -11.18 -17.74 -19.56
N TRP A 96 -10.27 -17.23 -18.74
CA TRP A 96 -10.32 -17.43 -17.29
C TRP A 96 -11.47 -16.66 -16.63
N HIS A 97 -11.74 -15.44 -17.09
CA HIS A 97 -12.89 -14.68 -16.63
C HIS A 97 -14.20 -15.42 -16.92
N ASP A 98 -14.38 -15.93 -18.13
CA ASP A 98 -15.57 -16.67 -18.52
C ASP A 98 -15.69 -17.98 -17.75
N LYS A 99 -14.58 -18.69 -17.51
CA LYS A 99 -14.57 -19.87 -16.64
C LYS A 99 -15.01 -19.54 -15.21
N THR A 100 -14.58 -18.40 -14.66
CA THR A 100 -15.04 -17.96 -13.32
C THR A 100 -16.52 -17.55 -13.30
N LYS A 101 -17.06 -17.06 -14.42
CA LYS A 101 -18.51 -16.80 -14.56
C LYS A 101 -19.32 -18.11 -14.64
N LEU A 102 -18.88 -19.05 -15.47
CA LEU A 102 -19.57 -20.32 -15.74
C LEU A 102 -19.52 -21.30 -14.58
N THR A 103 -18.42 -21.36 -13.83
CA THR A 103 -18.32 -22.20 -12.62
C THR A 103 -19.17 -21.68 -11.46
N GLY A 104 -19.73 -20.48 -11.58
CA GLY A 104 -20.65 -19.91 -10.61
C GLY A 104 -22.10 -20.30 -10.90
N LYS A 105 -22.61 -21.38 -10.28
CA LYS A 105 -24.03 -21.45 -9.86
C LYS A 105 -24.30 -20.46 -8.72
N ILE A 106 -23.78 -19.25 -8.84
CA ILE A 106 -23.58 -18.25 -7.80
C ILE A 106 -24.09 -16.93 -8.39
N GLY A 107 -25.34 -16.59 -8.07
CA GLY A 107 -25.90 -15.24 -8.13
C GLY A 107 -25.78 -14.45 -9.44
N LYS A 108 -26.93 -14.11 -10.04
CA LYS A 108 -27.12 -13.16 -11.15
C LYS A 108 -26.56 -11.73 -10.94
N THR A 109 -25.63 -11.48 -10.02
CA THR A 109 -25.17 -10.13 -9.64
C THR A 109 -23.87 -9.70 -10.31
N PHE A 110 -23.05 -10.60 -10.87
CA PHE A 110 -21.94 -10.18 -11.76
C PHE A 110 -22.42 -9.77 -13.17
N ALA A 111 -23.72 -9.90 -13.45
CA ALA A 111 -24.34 -9.42 -14.68
C ALA A 111 -24.46 -7.87 -14.75
N GLY A 112 -24.03 -7.14 -13.70
CA GLY A 112 -24.08 -5.67 -13.66
C GLY A 112 -23.01 -4.94 -14.48
N SER A 113 -22.06 -5.65 -15.09
CA SER A 113 -21.23 -5.06 -16.13
C SER A 113 -21.05 -6.04 -17.28
N GLU A 114 -21.85 -5.84 -18.32
CA GLU A 114 -21.80 -6.52 -19.63
C GLU A 114 -20.48 -6.28 -20.39
N ARG A 115 -19.51 -5.57 -19.78
CA ARG A 115 -18.22 -5.23 -20.39
C ARG A 115 -17.24 -6.39 -20.28
N SER A 116 -16.42 -6.58 -21.32
CA SER A 116 -15.31 -7.55 -21.31
C SER A 116 -14.36 -7.27 -20.14
N ILE A 117 -13.68 -8.31 -19.63
CA ILE A 117 -12.71 -8.14 -18.53
C ILE A 117 -11.60 -7.16 -18.92
N LEU A 118 -11.27 -7.11 -20.21
CA LEU A 118 -10.26 -6.20 -20.75
C LEU A 118 -10.70 -4.74 -20.63
N MET A 119 -11.96 -4.41 -20.95
CA MET A 119 -12.50 -3.07 -20.76
C MET A 119 -12.56 -2.68 -19.29
N GLN A 120 -12.86 -3.63 -18.40
CA GLN A 120 -12.85 -3.38 -16.96
C GLN A 120 -11.42 -3.06 -16.46
N ILE A 121 -10.44 -3.87 -16.88
CA ILE A 121 -9.03 -3.62 -16.57
C ILE A 121 -8.59 -2.26 -17.12
N GLU A 122 -8.91 -1.95 -18.38
CA GLU A 122 -8.58 -0.68 -19.00
C GLU A 122 -9.19 0.50 -18.24
N GLN A 123 -10.48 0.43 -17.92
CA GLN A 123 -11.19 1.46 -17.14
C GLN A 123 -10.57 1.68 -15.75
N ILE A 124 -10.18 0.61 -15.06
CA ILE A 124 -9.51 0.70 -13.75
C ILE A 124 -8.12 1.34 -13.93
N MET A 125 -7.41 0.94 -14.98
CA MET A 125 -6.06 1.41 -15.29
C MET A 125 -6.01 2.82 -15.89
N MET A 126 -7.15 3.42 -16.26
CA MET A 126 -7.23 4.81 -16.76
C MET A 126 -6.60 5.80 -15.77
N ASP A 127 -6.75 5.56 -14.46
CA ASP A 127 -6.16 6.38 -13.40
C ASP A 127 -5.14 5.58 -12.57
N LYS A 128 -4.11 5.08 -13.27
CA LYS A 128 -3.01 4.32 -12.67
C LYS A 128 -2.29 5.11 -11.57
N GLU A 129 -2.16 6.43 -11.74
CA GLU A 129 -1.49 7.25 -10.73
C GLU A 129 -2.26 7.30 -9.42
N ARG A 130 -3.59 7.47 -9.47
CA ARG A 130 -4.40 7.42 -8.26
C ARG A 130 -4.33 6.05 -7.58
N LEU A 131 -4.33 4.96 -8.35
CA LEU A 131 -4.14 3.61 -7.79
C LEU A 131 -2.80 3.50 -7.06
N ARG A 132 -1.71 3.97 -7.68
CA ARG A 132 -0.38 3.98 -7.07
C ARG A 132 -0.33 4.82 -5.79
N ARG A 133 -0.91 6.02 -5.81
CA ARG A 133 -0.95 6.92 -4.64
C ARG A 133 -1.71 6.27 -3.47
N ARG A 134 -2.80 5.54 -3.75
CA ARG A 134 -3.57 4.83 -2.73
C ARG A 134 -2.80 3.71 -2.05
N THR A 135 -1.92 3.02 -2.80
CA THR A 135 -1.06 1.98 -2.24
C THR A 135 0.17 2.53 -1.52
N GLN A 136 0.56 3.77 -1.80
CA GLN A 136 1.72 4.44 -1.19
C GLN A 136 1.35 5.30 0.04
N THR A 137 0.11 5.21 0.51
CA THR A 137 -0.37 6.01 1.65
C THR A 137 -0.04 5.31 2.97
N LYS A 138 0.65 6.00 3.88
CA LYS A 138 0.89 5.50 5.24
C LYS A 138 -0.36 5.62 6.12
N ARG A 139 -1.13 4.53 6.24
CA ARG A 139 -2.40 4.52 6.99
C ARG A 139 -2.26 4.34 8.50
N SER A 140 -1.12 3.83 8.96
CA SER A 140 -0.88 3.51 10.36
C SER A 140 0.40 4.16 10.89
N LEU A 141 0.38 4.48 12.19
CA LEU A 141 1.49 5.12 12.88
C LEU A 141 2.52 4.07 13.31
N TYR A 142 3.35 3.61 12.36
CA TYR A 142 4.55 2.82 12.64
C TYR A 142 5.82 3.60 12.25
N SER A 143 6.93 3.24 12.88
CA SER A 143 8.25 3.78 12.53
C SER A 143 8.83 2.95 11.38
N ILE A 144 9.29 3.62 10.33
CA ILE A 144 9.97 2.94 9.21
C ILE A 144 11.45 2.86 9.59
N LEU A 145 11.97 1.65 9.74
CA LEU A 145 13.36 1.43 10.09
C LEU A 145 14.28 2.07 9.05
N GLY A 146 15.27 2.84 9.49
CA GLY A 146 16.22 3.52 8.61
C GLY A 146 15.79 4.91 8.14
N LYS A 147 14.54 5.33 8.37
CA LYS A 147 14.18 6.75 8.24
C LYS A 147 14.53 7.47 9.54
N PRO A 148 15.19 8.65 9.50
CA PRO A 148 15.37 9.44 10.69
C PRO A 148 13.98 9.65 11.28
N GLN A 149 13.82 9.34 12.56
CA GLN A 149 12.57 9.62 13.27
C GLN A 149 12.30 11.10 13.02
N GLN A 150 11.30 11.41 12.21
CA GLN A 150 10.76 12.75 12.17
C GLN A 150 10.18 12.93 13.56
N ASP A 151 11.00 13.50 14.44
CA ASP A 151 10.51 14.19 15.60
C ASP A 151 9.45 15.12 15.04
N SER A 152 8.20 14.76 15.33
CA SER A 152 7.05 15.60 15.07
C SER A 152 7.46 17.01 15.43
N ALA A 153 7.60 17.89 14.43
CA ALA A 153 8.04 19.26 14.63
C ALA A 153 7.34 19.82 15.89
N PRO A 154 8.08 20.53 16.76
CA PRO A 154 7.46 21.21 17.89
C PRO A 154 6.27 22.00 17.35
N LEU A 155 5.11 21.73 17.94
CA LEU A 155 3.88 22.49 17.69
C LEU A 155 4.24 23.98 17.66
N PRO A 156 3.85 24.77 16.64
CA PRO A 156 3.78 26.20 16.84
C PRO A 156 2.86 26.42 18.05
N GLU A 157 3.38 27.15 19.04
CA GLU A 157 2.64 27.52 20.24
C GLU A 157 1.25 28.03 19.84
N PRO A 158 0.16 27.56 20.50
CA PRO A 158 -1.14 28.13 20.26
C PRO A 158 -1.12 29.53 20.86
N VAL A 159 -0.92 30.53 19.99
CA VAL A 159 -1.32 31.89 20.30
C VAL A 159 -2.81 31.83 20.61
N LEU A 160 -3.12 32.18 21.85
CA LEU A 160 -4.47 32.31 22.38
C LEU A 160 -5.23 33.30 21.50
N ASP A 161 -6.20 32.83 20.75
CA ASP A 161 -7.35 33.65 20.41
C ASP A 161 -8.61 32.80 20.55
N GLU A 162 -9.48 33.25 21.43
CA GLU A 162 -10.68 32.54 21.87
C GLU A 162 -11.73 32.53 20.75
N THR A 163 -12.58 31.50 20.76
CA THR A 163 -13.67 31.21 19.81
C THR A 163 -13.29 30.58 18.47
N LYS A 164 -13.11 29.25 18.50
CA LYS A 164 -13.72 28.31 17.53
C LYS A 164 -13.54 26.88 18.03
N GLU A 165 -14.63 26.10 18.04
CA GLU A 165 -14.61 24.66 18.27
C GLU A 165 -13.70 23.97 17.23
N VAL A 166 -12.47 23.64 17.63
CA VAL A 166 -11.56 22.89 16.76
C VAL A 166 -11.92 21.41 16.85
N GLN A 167 -12.75 21.00 15.90
CA GLN A 167 -12.93 19.61 15.51
C GLN A 167 -11.56 18.96 15.28
N THR A 168 -11.31 17.86 15.99
CA THR A 168 -10.15 16.97 15.88
C THR A 168 -10.07 16.21 14.54
N GLU A 169 -10.41 16.85 13.41
CA GLU A 169 -10.40 16.25 12.07
C GLU A 169 -9.11 16.54 11.29
N GLY A 170 -8.26 17.45 11.76
CA GLY A 170 -7.04 17.86 11.04
C GLY A 170 -5.86 16.88 11.11
N LYS A 171 -5.75 16.06 12.17
CA LYS A 171 -4.57 15.19 12.37
C LYS A 171 -4.62 13.90 11.55
N SER A 172 -5.80 13.31 11.37
CA SER A 172 -5.97 12.13 10.52
C SER A 172 -5.76 12.44 9.04
N ASN A 173 -6.14 13.63 8.58
CA ASN A 173 -6.01 14.02 7.18
C ASN A 173 -4.58 14.40 6.78
N PHE A 174 -3.70 14.76 7.73
CA PHE A 174 -2.30 15.06 7.42
C PHE A 174 -1.47 13.78 7.24
N GLN A 175 -1.69 12.75 8.07
CA GLN A 175 -1.05 11.43 7.89
C GLN A 175 -1.49 10.73 6.59
N LEU A 176 -2.73 10.95 6.14
CA LEU A 176 -3.25 10.44 4.86
C LEU A 176 -2.62 11.12 3.62
N LYS A 177 -1.74 12.11 3.79
CA LYS A 177 -1.04 12.81 2.69
C LYS A 177 0.44 12.47 2.58
N GLU A 178 1.00 11.70 3.52
CA GLU A 178 2.38 11.24 3.40
C GLU A 178 2.42 10.07 2.41
N LEU A 179 2.66 10.41 1.14
CA LEU A 179 2.90 9.45 0.07
C LEU A 179 4.36 9.03 0.14
N ASP A 180 4.58 7.73 0.32
CA ASP A 180 5.91 7.14 0.40
C ASP A 180 6.04 6.08 -0.69
N GLU A 181 6.98 6.28 -1.61
CA GLU A 181 7.12 5.40 -2.77
C GLU A 181 7.56 3.98 -2.41
N GLU A 182 8.20 3.83 -1.24
CA GLU A 182 8.66 2.55 -0.70
C GLU A 182 7.55 1.79 0.04
N ILE A 183 6.41 2.42 0.33
CA ILE A 183 5.27 1.77 0.97
C ILE A 183 4.37 1.13 -0.09
N PHE A 184 3.97 -0.11 0.17
CA PHE A 184 2.91 -0.80 -0.56
C PHE A 184 1.86 -1.31 0.43
N ASP A 185 0.69 -0.70 0.39
CA ASP A 185 -0.48 -0.99 1.23
C ASP A 185 -1.69 -1.28 0.33
N ASP A 186 -2.07 -2.56 0.26
CA ASP A 186 -3.21 -3.05 -0.53
C ASP A 186 -4.49 -3.25 0.31
N ASP A 187 -4.56 -2.70 1.54
CA ASP A 187 -5.71 -2.86 2.44
C ASP A 187 -7.03 -2.47 1.77
N ASP A 188 -7.05 -1.39 0.98
CA ASP A 188 -8.24 -0.97 0.25
C ASP A 188 -8.74 -2.03 -0.74
N PHE A 189 -7.81 -2.69 -1.42
CA PHE A 189 -8.10 -3.74 -2.39
C PHE A 189 -8.56 -5.00 -1.68
N TYR A 190 -7.87 -5.41 -0.62
CA TYR A 190 -8.29 -6.53 0.23
C TYR A 190 -9.71 -6.31 0.79
N HIS A 191 -9.99 -5.11 1.32
CA HIS A 191 -11.31 -4.79 1.84
C HIS A 191 -12.41 -4.79 0.76
N GLN A 192 -12.07 -4.45 -0.48
CA GLN A 192 -12.99 -4.55 -1.62
C GLN A 192 -13.30 -6.02 -1.93
N LEU A 193 -12.28 -6.88 -2.00
CA LEU A 193 -12.46 -8.33 -2.22
C LEU A 193 -13.25 -8.97 -1.08
N LEU A 194 -12.96 -8.61 0.17
CA LEU A 194 -13.68 -9.11 1.34
C LEU A 194 -15.14 -8.69 1.33
N ARG A 195 -15.42 -7.42 0.95
CA ARG A 195 -16.79 -6.92 0.80
C ARG A 195 -17.55 -7.73 -0.25
N GLU A 196 -16.94 -7.95 -1.41
CA GLU A 196 -17.53 -8.74 -2.48
C GLU A 196 -17.77 -10.20 -2.07
N LEU A 197 -16.82 -10.81 -1.36
CA LEU A 197 -16.95 -12.18 -0.84
C LEU A 197 -18.12 -12.31 0.14
N ILE A 198 -18.24 -11.36 1.07
CA ILE A 198 -19.34 -11.33 2.06
C ILE A 198 -20.67 -11.16 1.33
N GLU A 199 -20.77 -10.19 0.44
CA GLU A 199 -21.97 -9.92 -0.36
C GLU A 199 -22.42 -11.15 -1.15
N ARG A 200 -21.49 -11.89 -1.77
CA ARG A 200 -21.80 -13.15 -2.47
C ARG A 200 -22.37 -14.21 -1.53
N LYS A 201 -21.77 -14.39 -0.35
CA LYS A 201 -22.20 -15.42 0.62
C LYS A 201 -23.55 -15.11 1.25
N THR A 202 -23.90 -13.83 1.38
CA THR A 202 -25.15 -13.39 2.00
C THR A 202 -26.30 -13.33 1.00
N THR A 203 -26.04 -12.92 -0.26
CA THR A 203 -27.04 -12.96 -1.34
C THR A 203 -27.51 -14.39 -1.65
N SER A 204 -26.68 -15.41 -1.40
CA SER A 204 -27.11 -16.82 -1.58
C SER A 204 -28.04 -17.35 -0.48
N LEU A 205 -28.24 -16.61 0.63
CA LEU A 205 -28.93 -17.15 1.82
C LEU A 205 -30.41 -16.77 1.94
N ASP A 206 -30.89 -15.61 1.45
CA ASP A 206 -32.32 -15.30 1.27
C ASP A 206 -32.48 -13.94 0.57
N PRO A 207 -33.17 -13.82 -0.59
CA PRO A 207 -33.44 -12.53 -1.24
C PRO A 207 -34.31 -11.57 -0.42
N ASN A 208 -35.01 -12.05 0.61
CA ASN A 208 -35.99 -11.26 1.35
C ASN A 208 -35.41 -10.52 2.58
N ASP A 209 -34.16 -10.80 2.98
CA ASP A 209 -33.55 -10.19 4.17
C ASP A 209 -32.57 -9.05 3.82
N GLN A 210 -33.08 -8.01 3.16
CA GLN A 210 -32.31 -6.78 2.90
C GLN A 210 -31.80 -6.10 4.19
N VAL A 211 -32.42 -6.41 5.33
CA VAL A 211 -32.06 -5.87 6.64
C VAL A 211 -30.78 -6.51 7.17
N ALA A 212 -30.54 -7.80 6.92
CA ALA A 212 -29.28 -8.47 7.29
C ALA A 212 -28.05 -7.88 6.59
N MET A 213 -28.18 -7.52 5.30
CA MET A 213 -27.13 -6.86 4.52
C MET A 213 -26.70 -5.53 5.13
N GLY A 214 -27.66 -4.68 5.49
CA GLY A 214 -27.39 -3.38 6.14
C GLY A 214 -26.70 -3.53 7.51
N ARG A 215 -27.08 -4.55 8.29
CA ARG A 215 -26.48 -4.84 9.61
C ARG A 215 -25.03 -5.29 9.53
N GLN A 216 -24.70 -6.17 8.56
CA GLN A 216 -23.32 -6.60 8.33
C GLN A 216 -22.44 -5.51 7.73
N TRP A 217 -22.99 -4.68 6.84
CA TRP A 217 -22.27 -3.51 6.32
C TRP A 217 -21.93 -2.51 7.45
N LEU A 218 -22.86 -2.27 8.38
CA LEU A 218 -22.58 -1.52 9.61
C LEU A 218 -21.50 -2.19 10.47
N ALA A 219 -21.47 -3.53 10.54
CA ALA A 219 -20.45 -4.25 11.29
C ALA A 219 -19.06 -4.10 10.65
N ILE A 220 -18.96 -4.14 9.31
CA ILE A 220 -17.71 -3.88 8.57
C ILE A 220 -17.26 -2.43 8.75
N GLN A 221 -18.17 -1.46 8.68
CA GLN A 221 -17.82 -0.07 9.03
C GLN A 221 -17.33 0.07 10.47
N LYS A 222 -17.96 -0.64 11.42
CA LYS A 222 -17.51 -0.69 12.82
C LYS A 222 -16.14 -1.36 12.99
N LEU A 223 -15.79 -2.34 12.14
CA LEU A 223 -14.45 -2.93 12.12
C LEU A 223 -13.40 -1.95 11.60
N ARG A 224 -13.74 -1.14 10.59
CA ARG A 224 -12.87 -0.05 10.10
C ARG A 224 -12.67 1.05 11.15
N SER A 225 -13.70 1.40 11.91
CA SER A 225 -13.57 2.37 13.02
C SER A 225 -12.88 1.81 14.27
N LYS A 226 -12.70 0.48 14.36
CA LYS A 226 -11.85 -0.19 15.36
C LYS A 226 -10.36 -0.16 15.03
N ILE A 227 -9.93 0.45 13.92
CA ILE A 227 -8.58 1.00 13.83
C ILE A 227 -8.43 1.91 15.03
N LYS A 228 -7.72 1.42 16.06
CA LYS A 228 -7.68 2.04 17.37
C LYS A 228 -7.11 3.44 17.19
N LYS A 229 -7.98 4.45 17.25
CA LYS A 229 -7.55 5.83 17.45
C LYS A 229 -6.61 5.80 18.65
N LYS A 230 -5.37 6.29 18.47
CA LYS A 230 -4.36 6.28 19.54
C LYS A 230 -4.83 7.22 20.64
N VAL A 231 -5.56 6.67 21.62
CA VAL A 231 -5.99 7.39 22.82
C VAL A 231 -4.80 7.38 23.79
N ASP A 232 -4.43 8.56 24.29
CA ASP A 232 -3.41 8.70 25.33
C ASP A 232 -3.93 8.09 26.64
N THR A 233 -3.63 6.81 26.87
CA THR A 233 -4.09 6.08 28.07
C THR A 233 -3.51 6.66 29.36
N LYS A 234 -2.34 7.30 29.29
CA LYS A 234 -1.73 8.05 30.40
C LYS A 234 -2.41 9.39 30.67
N ALA A 235 -3.24 9.90 29.76
CA ALA A 235 -4.00 11.12 30.02
C ALA A 235 -5.14 10.91 31.03
N SER A 236 -5.57 9.67 31.27
CA SER A 236 -6.58 9.37 32.28
C SER A 236 -6.02 9.48 33.70
N LYS A 237 -6.83 10.02 34.61
CA LYS A 237 -6.57 10.05 36.07
C LYS A 237 -5.24 10.74 36.46
N GLY A 238 -4.87 11.81 35.76
CA GLY A 238 -3.76 12.69 36.17
C GLY A 238 -2.35 12.07 36.07
N ARG A 239 -2.18 10.94 35.36
CA ARG A 239 -0.86 10.29 35.19
C ARG A 239 0.09 11.03 34.24
N LYS A 240 -0.40 12.07 33.57
CA LYS A 240 0.36 12.95 32.68
C LYS A 240 0.02 14.40 33.02
N VAL A 241 1.05 15.20 33.31
CA VAL A 241 0.91 16.64 33.54
C VAL A 241 0.45 17.29 32.24
N ARG A 242 -0.59 18.11 32.33
CA ARG A 242 -1.13 18.89 31.22
C ARG A 242 -1.11 20.35 31.62
N TYR A 243 -0.51 21.17 30.77
CA TYR A 243 -0.53 22.61 30.90
C TYR A 243 -1.86 23.11 30.34
N HIS A 244 -2.91 23.08 31.16
CA HIS A 244 -4.21 23.65 30.84
C HIS A 244 -4.57 24.66 31.93
N VAL A 245 -4.98 25.86 31.52
CA VAL A 245 -5.41 26.88 32.45
C VAL A 245 -6.75 26.46 33.05
N HIS A 246 -6.82 26.31 34.37
CA HIS A 246 -8.07 26.04 35.06
C HIS A 246 -8.69 27.35 35.52
N SER A 247 -9.78 27.80 34.88
CA SER A 247 -10.38 29.12 35.14
C SER A 247 -10.73 29.38 36.61
N LYS A 248 -11.10 28.33 37.38
CA LYS A 248 -11.37 28.44 38.82
C LYS A 248 -10.12 28.64 39.70
N LEU A 249 -8.94 28.31 39.17
CA LEU A 249 -7.65 28.44 39.85
C LEU A 249 -6.88 29.68 39.38
N VAL A 250 -7.35 30.36 38.33
CA VAL A 250 -6.80 31.65 37.90
C VAL A 250 -7.10 32.69 38.99
N SER A 251 -6.08 33.47 39.35
CA SER A 251 -6.18 34.53 40.37
C SER A 251 -6.66 34.03 41.75
N PHE A 252 -6.41 32.76 42.09
CA PHE A 252 -6.82 32.19 43.38
C PHE A 252 -6.20 32.92 44.57
N MET A 253 -4.93 33.32 44.47
CA MET A 253 -4.23 34.11 45.48
C MET A 253 -3.27 35.10 44.80
N ALA A 254 -3.12 36.29 45.39
CA ALA A 254 -2.05 37.21 45.02
C ALA A 254 -0.71 36.70 45.55
N PRO A 255 0.42 36.88 44.84
CA PRO A 255 1.74 36.53 45.35
C PRO A 255 2.07 37.35 46.60
N ILE A 256 2.43 36.67 47.70
CA ILE A 256 2.86 37.32 48.94
C ILE A 256 4.33 37.01 49.15
N GLY A 257 5.17 38.05 49.22
CA GLY A 257 6.59 37.93 49.50
C GLY A 257 6.82 37.70 50.99
N HIS A 258 7.14 36.47 51.39
CA HIS A 258 7.47 36.13 52.79
C HIS A 258 8.99 36.10 53.07
N SER A 259 9.83 36.60 52.16
CA SER A 259 11.28 36.58 52.36
C SER A 259 11.73 37.71 53.28
N THR A 260 12.49 37.33 54.31
CA THR A 260 13.19 38.27 55.20
C THR A 260 14.60 38.61 54.71
N MET A 261 15.20 37.74 53.87
CA MET A 261 16.53 37.96 53.29
C MET A 261 16.44 38.77 52.00
N ASN A 262 17.40 39.68 51.78
CA ASN A 262 17.52 40.42 50.53
C ASN A 262 17.86 39.49 49.34
N ASP A 263 17.50 39.88 48.12
CA ASP A 263 17.75 39.08 46.91
C ASP A 263 19.25 38.87 46.65
N GLU A 264 20.09 39.86 46.96
CA GLU A 264 21.55 39.80 46.86
C GLU A 264 22.15 38.73 47.78
N ALA A 265 21.74 38.73 49.06
CA ALA A 265 22.20 37.76 50.05
C ALA A 265 21.75 36.33 49.69
N ARG A 266 20.53 36.17 49.13
CA ARG A 266 20.05 34.88 48.62
C ARG A 266 20.89 34.39 47.43
N THR A 267 21.22 35.30 46.53
CA THR A 267 22.03 34.98 45.34
C THR A 267 23.45 34.59 45.72
N GLU A 268 24.08 35.30 46.64
CA GLU A 268 25.40 34.97 47.19
C GLU A 268 25.41 33.62 47.91
N LEU A 269 24.37 33.35 48.71
CA LEU A 269 24.17 32.05 49.37
C LEU A 269 24.09 30.91 48.34
N TYR A 270 23.29 31.05 47.28
CA TYR A 270 23.17 30.01 46.25
C TYR A 270 24.44 29.83 45.42
N GLN A 271 25.24 30.88 45.24
CA GLN A 271 26.53 30.80 44.55
C GLN A 271 27.61 30.14 45.42
N SER A 272 27.58 30.38 46.73
CA SER A 272 28.53 29.75 47.67
C SER A 272 28.13 28.31 48.05
N LEU A 273 26.89 27.91 47.77
CA LEU A 273 26.40 26.56 47.98
C LEU A 273 27.24 25.58 47.15
N PHE A 274 27.86 24.59 47.82
CA PHE A 274 28.76 23.58 47.22
C PHE A 274 30.14 24.08 46.76
N GLY A 275 30.61 25.22 47.27
CA GLY A 275 32.05 25.51 47.34
C GLY A 275 32.69 26.18 46.11
N GLN A 276 31.90 26.78 45.22
CA GLN A 276 32.42 27.62 44.14
C GLN A 276 32.21 29.10 44.45
N THR A 277 33.03 29.67 45.33
CA THR A 277 33.09 31.13 45.47
C THR A 277 33.75 31.72 44.21
N LYS A 278 33.01 32.55 43.46
CA LYS A 278 33.63 33.39 42.44
C LYS A 278 34.58 34.37 43.14
N PRO A 279 35.81 34.58 42.64
CA PRO A 279 36.70 35.57 43.22
C PRO A 279 36.02 36.94 43.15
N SER A 280 36.00 37.65 44.27
CA SER A 280 35.51 39.03 44.33
C SER A 280 36.27 39.86 43.30
N GLU A 281 35.53 40.53 42.42
CA GLU A 281 36.10 41.49 41.47
C GLU A 281 36.59 42.67 42.32
N VAL A 282 37.88 42.61 42.67
CA VAL A 282 38.58 43.71 43.35
C VAL A 282 38.54 44.89 42.40
N GLU A 283 37.82 45.95 42.79
CA GLU A 283 37.85 47.26 42.13
C GLU A 283 39.31 47.63 41.87
N ARG A 284 39.68 47.67 40.59
CA ARG A 284 40.95 48.25 40.17
C ARG A 284 40.82 49.76 40.26
N ILE A 285 41.40 50.32 41.32
CA ILE A 285 41.78 51.74 41.44
C ILE A 285 42.69 52.11 40.27
#